data_AF-A0A846E0T3-F1
#
_entry.id   AF-A0A846E0T3-F1
#
_cell.length_a   1.000
_cell.length_b   1.000
_cell.length_c   1.000
_cell.angle_alpha   90.00
_cell.angle_beta   90.00
_cell.angle_gamma   90.00
#
_symmetry.space_group_name_H-M   'P 1'
#
loop_
_entity.id
_entity.type
_entity.pdbx_description
1 polymer ?
#
loop_
_entity_poly.entity_id
_entity_poly.type
_entity_poly.pdbx_seq_one_letter_code
_entity_poly.pdbx_strand_id
1 'polypeptide(L)'
;MIIFTTAQFSPISWTTQAVWWTIVSLVGAIATHYLTPAWFRKQGFGWVIDLWVGLMLGGTLISDLGIFGGWGLVLTNLCPLWLGISGIGYLQTAWGMRSRTLILIAGLHFAAIAALPWVMGWQFLFTGLILGLSGVILAEFQWDAFGGPCVNQFKASSKTHP
;
A
#
# COMPACT_ATOMS: atom_id res chain seq x y z
N MET A 1 6.98 -3.36 7.62
CA MET A 1 8.36 -3.91 7.65
C MET A 1 8.40 -5.27 8.31
N ILE A 2 7.77 -5.41 9.47
CA ILE A 2 7.78 -6.63 10.29
C ILE A 2 7.43 -7.90 9.46
N ILE A 3 6.33 -7.87 8.70
CA ILE A 3 5.86 -8.99 7.85
C ILE A 3 6.95 -9.53 6.92
N PHE A 4 7.67 -8.64 6.25
CA PHE A 4 8.69 -9.02 5.26
C PHE A 4 10.01 -9.44 5.92
N THR A 5 10.38 -8.81 7.04
CA THR A 5 11.56 -9.21 7.81
C THR A 5 11.38 -10.58 8.46
N THR A 6 10.18 -10.90 8.95
CA THR A 6 9.89 -12.23 9.50
C THR A 6 9.87 -13.29 8.41
N ALA A 7 9.33 -13.00 7.23
CA ALA A 7 9.36 -13.92 6.09
C ALA A 7 10.80 -14.21 5.62
N GLN A 8 11.72 -13.25 5.78
CA GLN A 8 13.10 -13.37 5.34
C GLN A 8 14.00 -14.13 6.31
N PHE A 9 13.85 -13.91 7.62
CA PHE A 9 14.83 -14.36 8.62
C PHE A 9 14.24 -15.25 9.72
N SER A 10 12.91 -15.34 9.84
CA SER A 10 12.30 -16.07 10.95
C SER A 10 12.13 -17.55 10.58
N PRO A 11 12.48 -18.49 11.47
CA PRO A 11 12.22 -19.92 11.26
C PRO A 11 10.75 -20.31 11.52
N ILE A 12 9.85 -19.35 11.69
CA ILE A 12 8.41 -19.60 11.89
C ILE A 12 7.80 -20.13 10.59
N SER A 13 6.95 -21.16 10.69
CA SER A 13 6.27 -21.73 9.53
C SER A 13 5.48 -20.68 8.74
N TRP A 14 5.48 -20.80 7.42
CA TRP A 14 4.74 -19.91 6.52
C TRP A 14 3.24 -19.86 6.82
N THR A 15 2.66 -21.00 7.21
CA THR A 15 1.25 -21.11 7.59
C THR A 15 0.94 -20.32 8.86
N THR A 16 1.79 -20.42 9.89
CA THR A 16 1.64 -19.63 11.12
C THR A 16 1.78 -18.13 10.83
N GLN A 17 2.75 -17.76 9.98
CA GLN A 17 2.91 -16.37 9.54
C GLN A 17 1.66 -15.87 8.81
N ALA A 18 1.11 -16.63 7.87
CA ALA A 18 -0.10 -16.29 7.12
C ALA A 18 -1.28 -15.96 8.05
N VAL A 19 -1.57 -16.82 9.04
CA VAL A 19 -2.66 -16.58 10.00
C VAL A 19 -2.49 -15.25 10.73
N TRP A 20 -1.30 -14.98 11.26
CA TRP A 20 -1.05 -13.72 11.97
C TRP A 20 -1.12 -12.50 11.06
N TRP A 21 -0.56 -12.58 9.86
CA TRP A 21 -0.55 -11.46 8.92
C TRP A 21 -1.93 -11.18 8.33
N THR A 22 -2.78 -12.20 8.19
CA THR A 22 -4.18 -12.02 7.81
C THR A 22 -4.97 -11.30 8.90
N ILE A 23 -4.77 -11.65 10.18
CA ILE A 23 -5.38 -10.92 11.29
C ILE A 23 -4.95 -9.45 11.28
N VAL A 24 -3.64 -9.18 11.16
CA VAL A 24 -3.11 -7.80 11.11
C VAL A 24 -3.67 -7.04 9.91
N SER A 25 -3.78 -7.68 8.74
CA SER A 25 -4.31 -7.07 7.53
C SER A 25 -5.80 -6.72 7.66
N LEU A 26 -6.60 -7.62 8.25
CA LEU A 26 -8.02 -7.38 8.52
C LEU A 26 -8.22 -6.24 9.51
N VAL A 27 -7.48 -6.24 10.62
CA VAL A 27 -7.52 -5.14 11.60
C VAL A 27 -7.10 -3.83 10.94
N GLY A 28 -6.04 -3.84 10.13
CA GLY A 28 -5.58 -2.67 9.38
C GLY A 28 -6.61 -2.14 8.39
N ALA A 29 -7.30 -3.02 7.67
CA ALA A 29 -8.37 -2.66 6.74
C ALA A 29 -9.55 -2.01 7.46
N ILE A 30 -9.98 -2.61 8.57
CA ILE A 30 -11.07 -2.10 9.43
C ILE A 30 -10.66 -0.74 10.02
N ALA A 31 -9.46 -0.64 10.59
CA ALA A 31 -8.94 0.59 11.15
C ALA A 31 -8.86 1.70 10.10
N THR A 32 -8.41 1.39 8.89
CA THR A 32 -8.37 2.36 7.78
C THR A 32 -9.76 2.90 7.47
N HIS A 33 -10.79 2.04 7.45
CA HIS A 33 -12.15 2.47 7.23
C HIS A 33 -12.66 3.43 8.32
N TYR A 34 -12.44 3.11 9.60
CA TYR A 34 -12.92 3.91 10.73
C TYR A 34 -12.11 5.19 10.99
N LEU A 35 -10.79 5.14 10.79
CA LEU A 35 -9.90 6.27 11.00
C LEU A 35 -9.91 7.26 9.83
N THR A 36 -10.46 6.87 8.67
CA THR A 36 -10.65 7.79 7.54
C THR A 36 -11.64 8.89 7.94
N PRO A 37 -11.22 10.16 7.96
CA PRO A 37 -12.11 11.25 8.34
C PRO A 37 -13.31 11.36 7.41
N ALA A 38 -14.49 11.65 7.97
CA ALA A 38 -15.73 11.76 7.18
C ALA A 38 -15.65 12.83 6.07
N TRP A 39 -14.86 13.89 6.26
CA TRP A 39 -14.67 14.91 5.24
C TRP A 39 -13.96 14.36 3.99
N PHE A 40 -13.06 13.39 4.14
CA PHE A 40 -12.34 12.77 3.03
C PHE A 40 -13.31 12.00 2.12
N ARG A 41 -14.25 11.26 2.72
CA ARG A 41 -15.33 10.59 1.98
C ARG A 41 -16.30 11.58 1.33
N LYS A 42 -16.69 12.65 2.04
CA LYS A 42 -17.58 13.69 1.50
C LYS A 42 -17.00 14.45 0.30
N GLN A 43 -15.67 14.55 0.20
CA GLN A 43 -14.98 15.17 -0.93
C GLN A 43 -14.84 14.24 -2.14
N GLY A 44 -15.42 13.04 -2.10
CA GLY A 44 -15.44 12.10 -3.23
C GLY A 44 -14.20 11.21 -3.32
N PHE A 45 -13.32 11.19 -2.30
CA PHE A 45 -12.14 10.31 -2.26
C PHE A 45 -12.40 8.96 -1.59
N GLY A 46 -13.64 8.68 -1.18
CA GLY A 46 -13.99 7.41 -0.53
C GLY A 46 -13.64 6.17 -1.37
N TRP A 47 -13.79 6.25 -2.69
CA TRP A 47 -13.43 5.16 -3.60
C TRP A 47 -11.95 4.78 -3.53
N VAL A 48 -11.05 5.74 -3.24
CA VAL A 48 -9.61 5.47 -3.10
C VAL A 48 -9.36 4.56 -1.91
N ILE A 49 -10.04 4.82 -0.79
CA ILE A 49 -9.94 4.01 0.43
C ILE A 49 -10.52 2.62 0.22
N ASP A 50 -11.72 2.55 -0.36
CA ASP A 50 -12.40 1.27 -0.57
C ASP A 50 -11.61 0.38 -1.54
N LEU A 51 -10.95 1.01 -2.53
CA LEU A 51 -10.04 0.33 -3.44
C LEU A 51 -8.77 -0.17 -2.73
N TRP A 52 -8.13 0.66 -1.90
CA TRP A 52 -6.95 0.22 -1.12
C TRP A 52 -7.29 -0.96 -0.21
N VAL A 53 -8.44 -0.92 0.44
CA VAL A 53 -8.95 -2.04 1.24
C VAL A 53 -9.12 -3.29 0.37
N GLY A 54 -9.76 -3.17 -0.78
CA GLY A 54 -9.93 -4.28 -1.72
C GLY A 54 -8.60 -4.86 -2.23
N LEU A 55 -7.64 -4.00 -2.58
CA LEU A 55 -6.30 -4.40 -3.01
C LEU A 55 -5.52 -5.14 -1.92
N MET A 56 -5.52 -4.61 -0.69
CA MET A 56 -4.83 -5.23 0.44
C MET A 56 -5.45 -6.59 0.79
N LEU A 57 -6.79 -6.66 0.90
CA LEU A 57 -7.48 -7.91 1.21
C LEU A 57 -7.34 -8.94 0.08
N GLY A 58 -7.38 -8.50 -1.18
CA GLY A 58 -7.12 -9.36 -2.33
C GLY A 58 -5.70 -9.92 -2.32
N GLY A 59 -4.69 -9.09 -2.05
CA GLY A 59 -3.30 -9.50 -1.91
C GLY A 59 -3.10 -10.51 -0.78
N THR A 60 -3.70 -10.25 0.38
CA THR A 60 -3.69 -11.18 1.52
C THR A 60 -4.35 -12.51 1.14
N LEU A 61 -5.53 -12.49 0.53
CA LEU A 61 -6.24 -13.71 0.13
C LEU A 61 -5.43 -14.54 -0.88
N ILE A 62 -4.85 -13.90 -1.91
CA ILE A 62 -4.00 -14.59 -2.89
C ILE A 62 -2.77 -15.18 -2.21
N SER A 63 -2.13 -14.44 -1.30
CA SER A 63 -0.97 -14.91 -0.54
C SER A 63 -1.32 -16.13 0.32
N ASP A 64 -2.45 -16.09 1.02
CA ASP A 64 -2.93 -17.18 1.86
C ASP A 64 -3.26 -18.42 1.03
N LEU A 65 -4.00 -18.27 -0.08
CA LEU A 65 -4.27 -19.37 -1.00
C LEU A 65 -2.98 -19.98 -1.54
N GLY A 66 -1.97 -19.16 -1.81
CA GLY A 66 -0.64 -19.63 -2.21
C GLY A 66 0.06 -20.44 -1.11
N ILE A 67 -0.03 -20.01 0.15
CA ILE A 67 0.61 -20.66 1.30
C ILE A 67 -0.12 -21.96 1.69
N PHE A 68 -1.44 -21.89 1.87
CA PHE A 68 -2.25 -23.06 2.26
C PHE A 68 -2.41 -24.06 1.11
N GLY A 69 -2.51 -23.58 -0.13
CA GLY A 69 -2.62 -24.42 -1.33
C GLY A 69 -1.28 -24.90 -1.87
N GLY A 70 -0.14 -24.42 -1.34
CA GLY A 70 1.19 -24.78 -1.82
C GLY A 70 1.46 -24.36 -3.27
N TRP A 71 0.85 -23.26 -3.74
CA TRP A 71 0.99 -22.81 -5.13
C TRP A 71 2.36 -22.16 -5.34
N GLY A 72 3.32 -22.95 -5.79
CA GLY A 72 4.70 -22.50 -6.02
C GLY A 72 4.81 -21.25 -6.89
N LEU A 73 3.92 -21.06 -7.88
CA LEU A 73 3.90 -19.85 -8.70
C LEU A 73 3.60 -18.59 -7.88
N VAL A 74 2.62 -18.64 -6.97
CA VAL A 74 2.30 -17.51 -6.09
C VAL A 74 3.43 -17.29 -5.10
N LEU A 75 3.93 -18.36 -4.47
CA LEU A 75 4.99 -18.28 -3.45
C LEU A 75 6.29 -17.68 -4.00
N THR A 76 6.67 -18.05 -5.22
CA THR A 76 7.85 -17.49 -5.90
C THR A 76 7.64 -16.04 -6.36
N ASN A 77 6.39 -15.60 -6.50
CA ASN A 77 6.02 -14.26 -6.95
C ASN A 77 5.36 -13.40 -5.86
N LEU A 78 5.51 -13.74 -4.58
CA LEU A 78 4.95 -12.94 -3.47
C LEU A 78 5.51 -11.52 -3.43
N CYS A 79 6.82 -11.35 -3.60
CA CYS A 79 7.45 -10.03 -3.61
C CYS A 79 6.96 -9.16 -4.79
N PRO A 80 7.00 -9.65 -6.06
CA PRO A 80 6.39 -8.94 -7.18
C PRO A 80 4.90 -8.63 -6.98
N LEU A 81 4.13 -9.56 -6.41
CA LEU A 81 2.70 -9.39 -6.13
C LEU A 81 2.46 -8.19 -5.22
N TRP A 82 3.13 -8.14 -4.06
CA TRP A 82 2.93 -7.05 -3.09
C TRP A 82 3.44 -5.70 -3.60
N LEU A 83 4.59 -5.66 -4.29
CA LEU A 83 5.05 -4.44 -4.96
C LEU A 83 4.07 -3.98 -6.03
N GLY A 84 3.51 -4.91 -6.82
CA GLY A 84 2.55 -4.61 -7.87
C GLY A 84 1.24 -4.06 -7.31
N ILE A 85 0.68 -4.70 -6.29
CA ILE A 85 -0.54 -4.26 -5.59
C ILE A 85 -0.34 -2.84 -5.03
N SER A 86 0.77 -2.60 -4.33
CA SER A 86 1.06 -1.26 -3.79
C SER A 86 1.32 -0.23 -4.90
N GLY A 87 2.05 -0.59 -5.96
CA GLY A 87 2.28 0.29 -7.12
C GLY A 87 0.98 0.70 -7.81
N ILE A 88 0.05 -0.24 -8.01
CA ILE A 88 -1.28 0.01 -8.56
C ILE A 88 -2.09 0.93 -7.63
N GLY A 89 -2.12 0.63 -6.32
CA GLY A 89 -2.80 1.45 -5.33
C GLY A 89 -2.27 2.89 -5.29
N TYR A 90 -0.95 3.06 -5.36
CA TYR A 90 -0.32 4.38 -5.44
C TYR A 90 -0.64 5.11 -6.75
N LEU A 91 -0.66 4.44 -7.92
CA LEU A 91 -1.10 5.07 -9.18
C LEU A 91 -2.55 5.56 -9.12
N GLN A 92 -3.45 4.74 -8.58
CA GLN A 92 -4.87 5.10 -8.50
C GLN A 92 -5.10 6.26 -7.53
N THR A 93 -4.36 6.25 -6.41
CA THR A 93 -4.37 7.36 -5.45
C THR A 93 -3.78 8.62 -6.08
N ALA A 94 -2.69 8.49 -6.85
CA ALA A 94 -2.09 9.58 -7.60
C ALA A 94 -3.07 10.17 -8.60
N TRP A 95 -3.85 9.33 -9.28
CA TRP A 95 -4.90 9.76 -10.21
C TRP A 95 -6.02 10.51 -9.48
N GLY A 96 -6.54 9.94 -8.39
CA GLY A 96 -7.60 10.55 -7.60
C GLY A 96 -7.18 11.90 -7.01
N MET A 97 -5.98 11.97 -6.44
CA MET A 97 -5.47 13.16 -5.73
C MET A 97 -4.65 14.10 -6.62
N ARG A 98 -4.40 13.74 -7.89
CA ARG A 98 -3.53 14.46 -8.83
C ARG A 98 -2.11 14.73 -8.28
N SER A 99 -1.55 13.78 -7.53
CA SER A 99 -0.26 13.94 -6.86
C SER A 99 0.89 13.36 -7.68
N ARG A 100 1.90 14.19 -7.99
CA ARG A 100 3.11 13.75 -8.70
C ARG A 100 3.97 12.83 -7.84
N THR A 101 4.02 13.09 -6.53
CA THR A 101 4.79 12.29 -5.58
C THR A 101 4.28 10.86 -5.52
N LEU A 102 2.96 10.65 -5.54
CA LEU A 102 2.39 9.30 -5.61
C LEU A 102 2.66 8.60 -6.95
N ILE A 103 2.76 9.33 -8.07
CA ILE A 103 3.19 8.74 -9.36
C ILE A 103 4.65 8.26 -9.27
N LEU A 104 5.54 9.06 -8.68
CA LEU A 104 6.95 8.69 -8.51
C LEU A 104 7.09 7.48 -7.59
N ILE A 105 6.34 7.43 -6.48
CA ILE A 105 6.33 6.29 -5.57
C ILE A 105 5.79 5.04 -6.28
N ALA A 106 4.74 5.15 -7.09
CA ALA A 106 4.27 4.01 -7.87
C ALA A 106 5.34 3.53 -8.88
N GLY A 107 6.01 4.45 -9.56
CA GLY A 107 7.13 4.15 -10.45
C GLY A 107 8.26 3.43 -9.72
N LEU A 108 8.60 3.84 -8.50
CA LEU A 108 9.57 3.16 -7.64
C LEU A 108 9.17 1.71 -7.37
N HIS A 109 7.89 1.41 -7.14
CA HIS A 109 7.43 0.04 -6.92
C HIS A 109 7.59 -0.82 -8.18
N PHE A 110 7.21 -0.33 -9.35
CA PHE A 110 7.39 -1.07 -10.60
C PHE A 110 8.87 -1.24 -10.97
N ALA A 111 9.70 -0.23 -10.73
CA ALA A 111 11.15 -0.34 -10.88
C ALA A 111 11.73 -1.38 -9.91
N ALA A 112 11.23 -1.42 -8.66
CA ALA A 112 11.64 -2.42 -7.69
C ALA A 112 11.27 -3.85 -8.13
N ILE A 113 10.11 -4.05 -8.78
CA ILE A 113 9.76 -5.35 -9.38
C ILE A 113 10.80 -5.78 -10.41
N ALA A 114 11.17 -4.87 -11.32
CA ALA A 114 12.21 -5.13 -12.30
C ALA A 114 13.58 -5.41 -11.65
N ALA A 115 13.80 -4.90 -10.43
CA ALA A 115 15.03 -5.08 -9.68
C ALA A 115 15.11 -6.34 -8.82
N LEU A 116 13.98 -7.02 -8.57
CA LEU A 116 13.95 -8.23 -7.75
C LEU A 116 14.90 -9.35 -8.21
N PRO A 117 15.08 -9.63 -9.52
CA PRO A 117 16.00 -10.66 -9.98
C PRO A 117 17.46 -10.43 -9.57
N TRP A 118 17.86 -9.20 -9.25
CA TRP A 118 19.23 -8.89 -8.81
C TRP A 118 19.43 -9.08 -7.31
N VAL A 119 18.36 -9.12 -6.51
CA VAL A 119 18.42 -9.26 -5.05
C VAL A 119 18.04 -10.65 -4.55
N MET A 120 17.58 -11.55 -5.43
CA MET A 120 17.37 -13.00 -5.23
C MET A 120 17.01 -13.39 -3.78
N GLY A 121 18.00 -13.84 -2.99
CA GLY A 121 17.81 -14.34 -1.63
C GLY A 121 17.32 -13.30 -0.62
N TRP A 122 17.43 -12.01 -0.93
CA TRP A 122 17.03 -10.88 -0.08
C TRP A 122 15.73 -10.20 -0.54
N GLN A 123 14.99 -10.84 -1.46
CA GLN A 123 13.79 -10.27 -2.07
C GLN A 123 12.74 -9.78 -1.06
N PHE A 124 12.53 -10.49 0.05
CA PHE A 124 11.54 -10.08 1.05
C PHE A 124 12.01 -8.84 1.80
N LEU A 125 13.27 -8.82 2.26
CA LEU A 125 13.82 -7.63 2.91
C LEU A 125 13.80 -6.41 1.98
N PHE A 126 14.23 -6.58 0.73
CA PHE A 126 14.21 -5.52 -0.28
C PHE A 126 12.80 -4.98 -0.51
N THR A 127 11.83 -5.87 -0.71
CA THR A 127 10.40 -5.50 -0.87
C THR A 127 9.89 -4.76 0.35
N GLY A 128 10.22 -5.25 1.55
CA GLY A 128 10.00 -4.54 2.79
C GLY A 128 10.54 -3.12 2.71
N LEU A 129 11.84 -2.94 2.54
CA LEU A 129 12.47 -1.62 2.52
C LEU A 129 11.78 -0.65 1.55
N ILE A 130 11.44 -1.09 0.33
CA ILE A 130 10.72 -0.25 -0.64
C ILE A 130 9.35 0.19 -0.12
N LEU A 131 8.53 -0.74 0.39
CA LEU A 131 7.21 -0.44 0.93
C LEU A 131 7.29 0.50 2.15
N GLY A 132 8.29 0.29 3.01
CA GLY A 132 8.44 1.00 4.28
C GLY A 132 8.96 2.41 4.08
N LEU A 133 10.03 2.53 3.28
CA LEU A 133 10.60 3.83 2.92
C LEU A 133 9.60 4.67 2.14
N SER A 134 8.79 4.05 1.26
CA SER A 134 7.71 4.77 0.57
C SER A 134 6.70 5.38 1.56
N GLY A 135 6.33 4.64 2.60
CA GLY A 135 5.47 5.15 3.67
C GLY A 135 6.10 6.32 4.43
N VAL A 136 7.39 6.23 4.77
CA VAL A 136 8.13 7.32 5.43
C VAL A 136 8.24 8.55 4.54
N ILE A 137 8.61 8.39 3.26
CA ILE A 137 8.67 9.48 2.29
C ILE A 137 7.31 10.18 2.17
N LEU A 138 6.22 9.42 2.10
CA LEU A 138 4.88 10.01 2.03
C LEU A 138 4.45 10.72 3.32
N ALA A 139 4.94 10.27 4.47
CA ALA A 139 4.71 10.94 5.74
C ALA A 139 5.44 12.30 5.83
N GLU A 140 6.70 12.35 5.37
CA GLU A 140 7.53 13.55 5.43
C GLU A 140 7.19 14.59 4.35
N PHE A 141 7.00 14.16 3.10
CA PHE A 141 6.78 15.06 1.96
C PHE A 141 5.31 15.44 1.74
N GLN A 142 4.42 15.06 2.67
CA GLN A 142 2.98 15.40 2.68
C GLN A 142 2.33 15.46 1.28
N TRP A 143 1.97 14.30 0.73
CA TRP A 143 1.02 14.12 -0.39
C TRP A 143 0.83 15.38 -1.24
N ASP A 144 1.81 15.77 -2.08
CA ASP A 144 1.77 17.03 -2.83
C ASP A 144 0.44 17.18 -3.60
N ALA A 145 -0.53 17.83 -2.97
CA ALA A 145 -1.87 18.04 -3.49
C ALA A 145 -1.89 19.45 -4.07
N PHE A 146 -1.27 19.61 -5.23
CA PHE A 146 -1.28 20.87 -5.94
C PHE A 146 -2.72 21.24 -6.30
N GLY A 147 -3.26 22.27 -5.66
CA GLY A 147 -4.40 23.04 -6.15
C GLY A 147 -5.68 22.24 -6.47
N GLY A 148 -5.89 21.10 -5.79
CA GLY A 148 -7.15 20.37 -5.89
C GLY A 148 -8.33 21.20 -5.34
N PRO A 149 -9.59 20.80 -5.62
CA PRO A 149 -10.78 21.49 -5.12
C PRO A 149 -10.70 21.86 -3.63
N CYS A 150 -10.00 21.07 -2.81
CA CYS A 150 -9.80 21.31 -1.39
C CYS A 150 -9.00 22.58 -1.06
N VAL A 151 -7.92 22.90 -1.79
CA VAL A 151 -7.15 24.14 -1.59
C VAL A 151 -7.98 25.36 -2.00
N ASN A 152 -8.78 25.21 -3.06
CA ASN A 152 -9.65 26.27 -3.57
C ASN A 152 -10.87 26.49 -2.68
N GLN A 153 -11.42 25.44 -2.06
CA GLN A 153 -12.55 25.54 -1.12
C GLN A 153 -12.13 26.03 0.27
N PHE A 154 -10.94 25.69 0.76
CA PHE A 154 -10.41 26.31 1.98
C PHE A 154 -10.20 27.82 1.80
N LYS A 155 -9.66 28.22 0.63
CA LYS A 155 -9.57 29.64 0.23
C LYS A 155 -10.93 30.32 0.02
N ALA A 156 -11.97 29.57 -0.33
CA ALA A 156 -13.32 30.12 -0.50
C ALA A 156 -14.02 30.30 0.86
N SER A 157 -13.90 29.33 1.76
CA SER A 157 -14.43 29.38 3.13
C SER A 157 -13.76 30.47 3.98
N SER A 158 -12.45 30.67 3.82
CA SER A 158 -11.73 31.75 4.50
C SER A 158 -12.05 33.16 3.97
N LYS A 159 -12.78 33.27 2.86
CA LYS A 159 -13.24 34.55 2.29
C LYS A 159 -14.68 34.90 2.64
N THR A 160 -15.43 33.96 3.23
CA THR A 160 -16.85 34.13 3.59
C THR A 160 -17.09 34.50 5.06
N HIS A 161 -16.03 34.65 5.86
CA HIS A 161 -16.11 35.19 7.21
C HIS A 161 -15.40 36.55 7.26
N PRO A 162 -16.14 37.68 7.16
CA PRO A 162 -15.64 39.00 7.55
C PRO A 162 -15.44 39.11 9.07
#